data_AF-A0A2H1L0C0-F1
#
_entry.id   AF-A0A2H1L0C0-F1
#
_cell.length_a   1.000
_cell.length_b   1.000
_cell.length_c   1.000
_cell.angle_alpha   90.00
_cell.angle_beta   90.00
_cell.angle_gamma   90.00
#
_symmetry.space_group_name_H-M   'P 1'
#
loop_
_entity.id
_entity.type
_entity.pdbx_description
1 polymer ?
#
loop_
_entity_poly.entity_id
_entity_poly.type
_entity_poly.pdbx_seq_one_letter_code
_entity_poly.pdbx_strand_id
1 'polypeptide(L)'
;MTDLSDPTAAAHAAATTINANAGIESHDIALVLGSGWGGAADLLGETVAEISAAEVPGFHAPAVEGHGATLRTVRIEASGKHALVLGSRTHYYEGKGVRSVAHGVRTAAAAGCSSLVL
;
A
#
# COMPACT_ATOMS: atom_id res chain seq x y z
N MET A 1 15.19 -2.08 9.60
CA MET A 1 13.75 -1.89 9.83
C MET A 1 13.51 -0.40 9.97
N THR A 2 12.62 0.19 9.17
CA THR A 2 12.37 1.64 9.17
C THR A 2 11.84 2.09 10.53
N ASP A 3 12.39 3.18 11.06
CA ASP A 3 11.91 3.80 12.29
C ASP A 3 10.56 4.51 12.02
N LEU A 4 9.53 4.17 12.81
CA LEU A 4 8.20 4.77 12.76
C LEU A 4 7.97 5.83 13.85
N SER A 5 9.04 6.28 14.52
CA SER A 5 9.00 7.34 15.54
C SER A 5 8.46 8.66 14.97
N ASP A 6 8.78 8.98 13.71
CA ASP A 6 8.15 10.01 12.88
C ASP A 6 7.26 9.35 11.80
N PRO A 7 5.93 9.25 12.03
CA PRO A 7 5.01 8.61 11.10
C PRO A 7 4.87 9.35 9.77
N THR A 8 5.07 10.67 9.79
CA THR A 8 4.90 11.51 8.60
C THR A 8 6.08 11.29 7.68
N ALA A 9 7.31 11.38 8.19
CA ALA A 9 8.51 11.12 7.41
C ALA A 9 8.53 9.68 6.85
N ALA A 10 8.15 8.69 7.67
CA ALA A 10 8.08 7.30 7.22
C ALA A 10 7.04 7.09 6.10
N ALA A 11 5.87 7.71 6.20
CA ALA A 11 4.84 7.64 5.17
C ALA A 11 5.28 8.31 3.85
N HIS A 12 5.95 9.47 3.91
CA HIS A 12 6.49 10.12 2.73
C HIS A 12 7.61 9.31 2.06
N ALA A 13 8.47 8.65 2.83
CA ALA A 13 9.48 7.76 2.30
C ALA A 13 8.84 6.57 1.56
N ALA A 14 7.84 5.94 2.19
CA ALA A 14 7.09 4.84 1.57
C ALA A 14 6.36 5.28 0.28
N ALA A 15 5.66 6.41 0.32
CA ALA A 15 4.97 6.99 -0.82
C ALA A 15 5.92 7.28 -1.99
N THR A 16 7.08 7.89 -1.70
CA THR A 16 8.12 8.13 -2.71
C THR A 16 8.56 6.83 -3.39
N THR A 17 8.81 5.77 -2.62
CA THR A 17 9.20 4.46 -3.16
C THR A 17 8.12 3.87 -4.06
N ILE A 18 6.85 3.93 -3.63
CA ILE A 18 5.71 3.38 -4.39
C ILE A 18 5.49 4.16 -5.69
N ASN A 19 5.46 5.50 -5.63
CA ASN A 19 5.23 6.36 -6.79
C ASN A 19 6.36 6.23 -7.81
N ALA A 20 7.62 6.18 -7.34
CA ALA A 20 8.78 5.96 -8.20
C ALA A 20 8.78 4.57 -8.85
N ASN A 21 8.39 3.52 -8.13
CA ASN A 21 8.23 2.17 -8.69
C ASN A 21 7.19 2.13 -9.81
N ALA A 22 6.12 2.92 -9.68
CA ALA A 22 5.07 3.03 -10.69
C ALA A 22 5.36 4.03 -11.82
N GLY A 23 6.39 4.87 -11.69
CA GLY A 23 6.69 5.92 -12.66
C GLY A 23 5.62 7.02 -12.76
N ILE A 24 4.89 7.28 -11.66
CA ILE A 24 3.83 8.31 -11.59
C ILE A 24 4.10 9.29 -10.46
N GLU A 25 3.47 10.48 -10.53
CA GLU A 25 3.62 11.49 -9.48
C GLU A 25 2.78 11.19 -8.24
N SER A 26 1.58 10.62 -8.42
CA SER A 26 0.63 10.34 -7.33
C SER A 26 -0.43 9.28 -7.68
N HIS A 27 -1.03 8.70 -6.65
CA HIS A 27 -2.23 7.85 -6.73
C HIS A 27 -3.48 8.63 -6.33
N ASP A 28 -4.63 8.27 -6.89
CA ASP A 28 -5.90 8.95 -6.66
C ASP A 28 -6.69 8.37 -5.48
N ILE A 29 -6.68 7.04 -5.37
CA ILE A 29 -7.48 6.24 -4.44
C ILE A 29 -6.66 5.08 -3.90
N ALA A 30 -6.86 4.74 -2.63
CA ALA A 30 -6.28 3.54 -2.04
C ALA A 30 -7.35 2.52 -1.64
N LEU A 31 -7.00 1.24 -1.78
CA LEU A 31 -7.80 0.10 -1.37
C LEU A 31 -7.02 -0.76 -0.39
N VAL A 32 -7.59 -1.00 0.78
CA VAL A 32 -7.05 -1.89 1.81
C VAL A 32 -7.81 -3.20 1.73
N LEU A 33 -7.25 -4.20 1.04
CA LEU A 33 -7.99 -5.44 0.77
C LEU A 33 -7.91 -6.42 1.93
N GLY A 34 -9.09 -6.78 2.44
CA GLY A 34 -9.33 -7.82 3.44
C GLY A 34 -8.79 -9.19 3.07
N SER A 35 -8.70 -10.09 4.05
CA SER A 35 -8.39 -11.49 3.78
C SER A 35 -9.49 -12.08 2.90
N GLY A 36 -9.10 -12.76 1.81
CA GLY A 36 -10.04 -13.27 0.80
C GLY A 36 -10.41 -12.27 -0.31
N TRP A 37 -9.99 -11.01 -0.23
CA TRP A 37 -10.29 -9.98 -1.22
C TRP A 37 -9.17 -9.73 -2.24
N GLY A 38 -8.05 -10.46 -2.16
CA GLY A 38 -6.88 -10.22 -3.04
C GLY A 38 -7.22 -10.24 -4.53
N GLY A 39 -8.08 -11.16 -4.98
CA GLY A 39 -8.52 -11.25 -6.38
C GLY A 39 -9.38 -10.07 -6.85
N ALA A 40 -9.89 -9.24 -5.95
CA ALA A 40 -10.62 -8.02 -6.34
C ALA A 40 -9.70 -7.01 -7.02
N ALA A 41 -8.40 -7.00 -6.70
CA ALA A 41 -7.42 -6.13 -7.35
C ALA A 41 -7.32 -6.41 -8.86
N ASP A 42 -7.45 -7.68 -9.25
CA ASP A 42 -7.37 -8.11 -10.65
C ASP A 42 -8.59 -7.69 -11.48
N LEU A 43 -9.68 -7.30 -10.81
CA LEU A 43 -10.92 -6.83 -11.44
C LEU A 43 -10.97 -5.31 -11.64
N LEU A 44 -10.02 -4.55 -11.07
CA LEU A 44 -10.02 -3.09 -11.13
C LEU A 44 -9.52 -2.53 -12.47
N GLY A 45 -8.63 -3.26 -13.14
CA GLY A 45 -8.00 -2.85 -14.38
C GLY A 45 -6.55 -3.33 -14.51
N GLU A 46 -5.74 -2.58 -15.24
CA GLU A 46 -4.36 -2.95 -15.55
C GLU A 46 -3.41 -2.69 -14.39
N THR A 47 -2.62 -3.69 -14.00
CA THR A 47 -1.52 -3.48 -13.04
C THR A 47 -0.36 -2.79 -13.74
N VAL A 48 -0.12 -1.53 -13.38
CA VAL A 48 0.97 -0.70 -13.92
C VAL A 48 2.30 -1.06 -13.25
N ALA A 49 2.27 -1.32 -11.95
CA ALA A 49 3.43 -1.70 -11.18
C ALA A 49 3.06 -2.50 -9.94
N GLU A 50 4.00 -3.30 -9.47
CA GLU A 50 3.91 -4.10 -8.25
C GLU A 50 5.26 -4.06 -7.53
N ILE A 51 5.20 -3.95 -6.20
CA ILE A 51 6.38 -3.96 -5.33
C ILE A 51 6.10 -4.80 -4.08
N SER A 52 7.12 -5.53 -3.60
CA SER A 52 6.99 -6.25 -2.33
C SER A 52 6.87 -5.28 -1.16
N ALA A 53 6.00 -5.59 -0.19
CA ALA A 53 5.93 -4.81 1.05
C ALA A 53 7.25 -4.80 1.82
N ALA A 54 8.12 -5.80 1.64
CA ALA A 54 9.44 -5.81 2.26
C ALA A 54 10.40 -4.74 1.71
N GLU A 55 10.14 -4.25 0.49
CA GLU A 55 10.96 -3.24 -0.18
C GLU A 55 10.47 -1.82 0.10
N VAL A 56 9.27 -1.66 0.71
CA VAL A 56 8.68 -0.37 1.01
C VAL A 56 8.94 0.03 2.47
N PRO A 57 9.52 1.21 2.74
CA PRO A 57 9.76 1.70 4.09
C PRO A 57 8.55 1.60 5.02
N GLY A 58 8.76 1.08 6.22
CA GLY A 58 7.73 0.97 7.26
C GLY A 58 6.70 -0.15 7.06
N PHE A 59 6.74 -0.86 5.93
CA PHE A 59 5.96 -2.08 5.75
C PHE A 59 6.74 -3.31 6.22
N HIS A 60 6.00 -4.38 6.49
CA HIS A 60 6.55 -5.64 6.97
C HIS A 60 6.37 -6.73 5.91
N ALA A 61 7.35 -7.64 5.84
CA ALA A 61 7.24 -8.86 5.07
C ALA A 61 6.02 -9.69 5.55
N PRO A 62 5.41 -10.48 4.65
CA PRO A 62 4.29 -11.35 5.01
C PRO A 62 4.73 -12.37 6.07
N ALA A 63 3.81 -12.70 6.98
CA ALA A 63 4.07 -13.68 8.05
C ALA A 63 4.10 -15.13 7.54
N VAL A 64 3.61 -15.39 6.31
CA VAL A 64 3.48 -16.73 5.72
C VAL A 64 3.99 -16.70 4.27
N GLU A 65 4.92 -17.60 3.93
CA GLU A 65 5.35 -17.82 2.55
C GLU A 65 4.15 -18.19 1.65
N GLY A 66 4.07 -17.57 0.47
CA GLY A 66 2.98 -17.78 -0.49
C GLY A 66 1.78 -16.83 -0.37
N HIS A 67 1.69 -16.03 0.70
CA HIS A 67 0.79 -14.87 0.77
C HIS A 67 1.59 -13.62 0.42
N GLY A 68 1.67 -13.30 -0.86
CA GLY A 68 2.38 -12.12 -1.35
C GLY A 68 1.76 -10.84 -0.77
N ALA A 69 2.40 -10.26 0.25
CA ALA A 69 2.08 -8.93 0.72
C ALA A 69 2.71 -7.93 -0.24
N THR A 70 2.05 -7.68 -1.37
CA THR A 70 2.50 -6.70 -2.37
C THR A 70 1.70 -5.41 -2.26
N LEU A 71 2.29 -4.33 -2.76
CA LEU A 71 1.59 -3.09 -3.06
C LEU A 71 1.50 -2.96 -4.57
N ARG A 72 0.30 -2.71 -5.08
CA ARG A 72 0.05 -2.65 -6.53
C ARG A 72 -0.48 -1.29 -6.91
N THR A 73 0.04 -0.77 -8.02
CA THR A 73 -0.55 0.36 -8.73
C THR A 73 -1.42 -0.20 -9.84
N VAL A 74 -2.72 0.07 -9.79
CA VAL A 74 -3.69 -0.38 -10.79
C VAL A 74 -4.30 0.82 -11.48
N ARG A 75 -4.22 0.86 -12.81
CA ARG A 75 -4.90 1.86 -13.62
C ARG A 75 -6.34 1.42 -13.84
N ILE A 76 -7.28 2.20 -13.32
CA ILE A 76 -8.71 1.90 -13.35
C ILE A 76 -9.24 2.20 -14.76
N GLU A 77 -9.67 1.16 -15.50
CA GLU A 77 -10.08 1.29 -16.90
C GLU A 77 -11.17 2.34 -17.11
N ALA A 78 -12.16 2.40 -16.21
CA ALA A 78 -13.30 3.30 -16.34
C ALA A 78 -12.97 4.79 -16.20
N SER A 79 -11.81 5.15 -15.61
CA SER A 79 -11.48 6.55 -15.29
C SER A 79 -10.06 6.98 -15.65
N GLY A 80 -9.15 6.04 -15.93
CA GLY A 80 -7.73 6.30 -16.12
C GLY A 80 -6.96 6.63 -14.83
N LYS A 81 -7.63 6.70 -13.68
CA LYS A 81 -7.03 6.97 -12.36
C LYS A 81 -6.15 5.84 -11.88
N HIS A 82 -5.21 6.15 -10.99
CA HIS A 82 -4.33 5.16 -10.36
C HIS A 82 -4.82 4.80 -8.96
N ALA A 83 -5.15 3.53 -8.78
CA ALA A 83 -5.47 2.93 -7.50
C ALA A 83 -4.21 2.36 -6.85
N LEU A 84 -3.99 2.67 -5.57
CA LEU A 84 -3.01 1.99 -4.73
C LEU A 84 -3.70 0.86 -3.97
N VAL A 85 -3.37 -0.39 -4.32
CA VAL A 85 -3.86 -1.56 -3.59
C VAL A 85 -2.83 -1.96 -2.53
N LEU A 86 -3.23 -1.88 -1.26
CA LEU A 86 -2.44 -2.28 -0.11
C LEU A 86 -2.70 -3.75 0.23
N GLY A 87 -1.92 -4.65 -0.37
CA GLY A 87 -1.98 -6.09 -0.09
C GLY A 87 -1.31 -6.49 1.23
N SER A 88 -0.57 -5.58 1.86
CA SER A 88 0.03 -5.76 3.19
C SER A 88 -0.71 -4.96 4.24
N ARG A 89 -1.11 -5.61 5.33
CA ARG A 89 -1.78 -4.99 6.48
C ARG A 89 -1.20 -5.54 7.75
N THR A 90 -1.05 -4.65 8.73
CA THR A 90 -0.67 -5.03 10.09
C THR A 90 -1.89 -4.92 10.98
N HIS A 91 -2.26 -6.00 11.65
CA HIS A 91 -3.32 -6.01 12.64
C HIS A 91 -2.76 -5.68 14.02
N TYR A 92 -3.58 -5.08 14.88
CA TYR A 92 -3.15 -4.70 16.22
C TYR A 92 -2.73 -5.91 17.07
N TYR A 93 -3.40 -7.06 16.89
CA TYR A 93 -3.09 -8.31 17.60
C TYR A 93 -1.73 -8.91 17.24
N GLU A 94 -1.05 -8.43 16.19
CA GLU A 94 0.29 -8.88 15.81
C GLU A 94 1.40 -8.27 16.69
N GLY A 95 1.06 -7.39 17.65
CA GLY A 95 2.01 -6.87 18.63
C GLY A 95 3.00 -5.83 18.09
N LYS A 96 2.80 -5.32 16.87
CA LYS A 96 3.67 -4.31 16.22
C LYS A 96 3.30 -2.85 16.55
N GLY A 97 2.26 -2.65 17.35
CA GLY A 97 1.79 -1.34 17.80
C GLY A 97 0.94 -0.57 16.77
N VAL A 98 0.26 0.47 17.25
CA VAL A 98 -0.73 1.25 16.44
C VAL A 98 -0.10 1.99 15.26
N ARG A 99 1.21 2.24 15.30
CA ARG A 99 1.91 2.96 14.23
C ARG A 99 2.04 2.11 12.98
N SER A 100 2.44 0.84 13.12
CA SER A 100 2.45 -0.12 12.02
C SER A 100 1.04 -0.39 11.47
N VAL A 101 0.02 -0.43 12.34
CA VAL A 101 -1.38 -0.58 11.91
C VAL A 101 -1.82 0.58 11.00
N ALA A 102 -1.53 1.82 11.39
CA ALA A 102 -1.95 3.01 10.65
C ALA A 102 -1.02 3.37 9.46
N HIS A 103 0.14 2.72 9.33
CA HIS A 103 1.18 3.09 8.37
C HIS A 103 0.70 3.05 6.92
N GLY A 104 -0.06 2.02 6.54
CA GLY A 104 -0.59 1.89 5.18
C GLY A 104 -1.49 3.06 4.78
N VAL A 105 -2.36 3.50 5.69
CA VAL A 105 -3.27 4.63 5.46
C VAL A 105 -2.50 5.95 5.33
N ARG A 106 -1.50 6.18 6.20
CA ARG A 106 -0.65 7.38 6.11
C ARG A 106 0.16 7.40 4.81
N THR A 107 0.67 6.24 4.40
CA THR A 107 1.39 6.08 3.13
C THR A 107 0.48 6.39 1.95
N ALA A 108 -0.75 5.88 1.93
CA ALA A 108 -1.73 6.19 0.89
C ALA A 108 -2.00 7.70 0.77
N ALA A 109 -2.23 8.37 1.91
CA ALA A 109 -2.41 9.82 1.93
C ALA A 109 -1.16 10.56 1.41
N ALA A 110 0.04 10.15 1.83
CA ALA A 110 1.30 10.74 1.38
C ALA A 110 1.61 10.46 -0.10
N ALA A 111 1.07 9.36 -0.67
CA ALA A 111 1.16 9.03 -2.08
C ALA A 111 0.18 9.85 -2.95
N GLY A 112 -0.68 10.66 -2.34
CA GLY A 112 -1.62 11.56 -3.01
C GLY A 112 -3.08 11.07 -2.99
N CYS A 113 -3.37 9.90 -2.40
CA CYS A 113 -4.72 9.37 -2.39
C CYS A 113 -5.66 10.30 -1.61
N SER A 114 -6.72 10.73 -2.26
CA SER A 114 -7.77 11.57 -1.65
C SER A 114 -8.95 10.75 -1.12
N SER A 115 -9.01 9.47 -1.47
CA SER A 115 -10.04 8.52 -1.07
C SER A 115 -9.43 7.20 -0.62
N LEU A 116 -10.09 6.55 0.34
CA LEU A 116 -9.66 5.27 0.90
C LEU A 116 -10.88 4.34 1.02
N VAL A 117 -10.71 3.11 0.55
CA VAL A 117 -11.66 2.01 0.73
C VAL A 117 -11.04 1.01 1.71
N LEU A 118 -11.76 0.72 2.80
CA LEU A 118 -11.33 -0.15 3.91
C LEU A 118 -12.18 -1.42 4.00
#